data_AF-A0AAU6L051-F1
#
_entry.id   AF-A0AAU6L051-F1
#
_cell.length_a   1.000
_cell.length_b   1.000
_cell.length_c   1.000
_cell.angle_alpha   90.00
_cell.angle_beta   90.00
_cell.angle_gamma   90.00
#
_symmetry.space_group_name_H-M   'P 1'
#
loop_
_entity.id
_entity.type
_entity.pdbx_description
1 polymer ?
#
loop_
_entity_poly.entity_id
_entity_poly.type
_entity_poly.pdbx_seq_one_letter_code
_entity_poly.pdbx_strand_id
1 'polypeptide(L)'
;MLLADVARVSREVADASARSRKSALLAELFAAAPPEEAGLVISYLSGRLPQGRPGIGWRTLGQDVAPAAEPVLTVRDVDTAVGELAAVSGTGSVQRRGRIFGDLLGRATGAEQAFLRALLSGEVRQGALDAVALEGVAAASGVPAAALRRAVMLDGSLPRVAAAVLAEGAQALRTVTLRVGQPVQPMLAGTAKSVAEALEVLGPCAVEEKLDGIRVQVHRDGDDVRIYTRSLDEITGRLPEVAELARSLPGERFILDGEVIGRAADGRPVPFQEIASRVGSRVDVDAARRTLPVAPYFFDVLAVGEDVLLDLPVRERYAALTALVPEGARVRRLAVEDPGEQGARAEEFWAETLRRGHEGVVVKSLDSSYAAGRRGKHWLKVKPVHTLDLVVLAAEWGHGRRTGLLSNLHLGAPTGDGSYAMLGKTFKGLTDEMLRWQTQRLRELAVEDDGFTVRVRPELVVEIAYDGLQRSSRYPAGVTLRFARVLRHRPDKPAAEANTVATVLAAHSR
;
A
#
# COMPACT_ATOMS: atom_id res chain seq x y z
N MET A 1 28.12 14.54 2.71
CA MET A 1 28.21 13.70 1.50
C MET A 1 27.69 14.46 0.30
N LEU A 2 28.36 14.36 -0.86
CA LEU A 2 27.90 14.98 -2.10
C LEU A 2 26.68 14.24 -2.66
N LEU A 3 25.75 15.00 -3.25
CA LEU A 3 24.59 14.44 -3.93
C LEU A 3 25.01 13.60 -5.15
N ALA A 4 26.11 13.98 -5.82
CA ALA A 4 26.68 13.23 -6.93
C ALA A 4 26.95 11.75 -6.60
N ASP A 5 27.43 11.44 -5.40
CA ASP A 5 27.68 10.06 -4.97
C ASP A 5 26.37 9.27 -4.85
N VAL A 6 25.35 9.89 -4.25
CA VAL A 6 24.00 9.32 -4.13
C VAL A 6 23.38 9.11 -5.51
N ALA A 7 23.49 10.09 -6.41
CA ALA A 7 22.97 10.04 -7.78
C ALA A 7 23.68 8.98 -8.63
N ARG A 8 24.99 8.77 -8.42
CA ARG A 8 25.77 7.72 -9.08
C ARG A 8 25.32 6.33 -8.60
N VAL A 9 25.31 6.08 -7.29
CA VAL A 9 24.88 4.79 -6.73
C VAL A 9 23.43 4.48 -7.08
N SER A 10 22.58 5.51 -7.08
CA SER A 10 21.20 5.44 -7.57
C SER A 10 21.10 4.81 -8.97
N ARG A 11 21.91 5.27 -9.93
CA ARG A 11 21.95 4.69 -11.28
C ARG A 11 22.49 3.28 -11.29
N GLU A 12 23.61 3.04 -10.62
CA GLU A 12 24.23 1.70 -10.56
C GLU A 12 23.28 0.64 -9.97
N VAL A 13 22.48 1.01 -8.96
CA VAL A 13 21.44 0.16 -8.38
C VAL A 13 20.28 -0.07 -9.35
N ALA A 14 19.90 0.94 -10.15
CA ALA A 14 18.88 0.78 -11.19
C ALA A 14 19.33 -0.18 -12.30
N ASP A 15 20.59 -0.07 -12.72
CA ASP A 15 21.18 -0.87 -13.80
C ASP A 15 21.50 -2.31 -13.38
N ALA A 16 21.74 -2.54 -12.09
CA ALA A 16 21.98 -3.88 -11.56
C ALA A 16 20.73 -4.77 -11.65
N SER A 17 20.90 -6.00 -12.15
CA SER A 17 19.84 -7.03 -12.15
C SER A 17 19.84 -7.88 -10.88
N ALA A 18 21.01 -8.14 -10.30
CA ALA A 18 21.16 -8.99 -9.13
C ALA A 18 20.91 -8.24 -7.81
N ARG A 19 20.05 -8.80 -6.95
CA ARG A 19 19.74 -8.23 -5.62
C ARG A 19 21.00 -8.08 -4.75
N SER A 20 21.91 -9.05 -4.79
CA SER A 20 23.17 -9.02 -4.04
C SER A 20 24.08 -7.87 -4.46
N ARG A 21 24.15 -7.57 -5.76
CA ARG A 21 24.91 -6.42 -6.27
C ARG A 21 24.31 -5.10 -5.79
N LYS A 22 22.97 -4.98 -5.82
CA LYS A 22 22.29 -3.79 -5.30
C LYS A 22 22.57 -3.57 -3.82
N SER A 23 22.46 -4.61 -2.99
CA SER A 23 22.75 -4.48 -1.55
C SER A 23 24.21 -4.13 -1.28
N ALA A 24 25.16 -4.64 -2.06
CA ALA A 24 26.58 -4.31 -1.91
C ALA A 24 26.87 -2.83 -2.23
N LEU A 25 26.32 -2.31 -3.33
CA LEU A 25 26.44 -0.89 -3.71
C LEU A 25 25.87 0.03 -2.64
N LEU A 26 24.70 -0.32 -2.08
CA LEU A 26 24.10 0.43 -0.99
C LEU A 26 24.93 0.34 0.30
N ALA A 27 25.47 -0.83 0.63
CA ALA A 27 26.29 -1.02 1.81
C ALA A 27 27.54 -0.14 1.79
N GLU A 28 28.24 -0.08 0.65
CA GLU A 28 29.42 0.77 0.46
C GLU A 28 29.08 2.25 0.67
N LEU A 29 27.99 2.73 0.06
CA LEU A 29 27.55 4.11 0.24
C LEU A 29 27.12 4.42 1.68
N PHE A 30 26.36 3.52 2.31
CA PHE A 30 25.89 3.74 3.68
C PHE A 30 27.03 3.70 4.70
N ALA A 31 28.06 2.88 4.48
CA ALA A 31 29.27 2.89 5.30
C ALA A 31 30.08 4.19 5.15
N ALA A 32 30.05 4.81 3.96
CA ALA A 32 30.71 6.10 3.71
C ALA A 32 29.88 7.32 4.14
N ALA A 33 28.59 7.15 4.45
CA ALA A 33 27.72 8.24 4.86
C ALA A 33 27.98 8.62 6.33
N PRO A 34 28.17 9.91 6.64
CA PRO A 34 28.17 10.37 8.03
C PRO A 34 26.88 9.92 8.74
N PRO A 35 26.93 9.44 9.99
CA PRO A 35 25.75 8.89 10.66
C PRO A 35 24.54 9.84 10.70
N GLU A 36 24.81 11.14 10.83
CA GLU A 36 23.78 12.18 10.84
C GLU A 36 23.15 12.45 9.46
N GLU A 37 23.82 12.05 8.37
CA GLU A 37 23.29 12.14 7.00
C GLU A 37 22.75 10.80 6.49
N ALA A 38 23.12 9.68 7.12
CA ALA A 38 22.76 8.33 6.68
C ALA A 38 21.25 8.15 6.53
N GLY A 39 20.47 8.69 7.48
CA GLY A 39 19.00 8.68 7.40
C GLY A 39 18.46 9.38 6.14
N LEU A 40 19.06 10.51 5.74
CA LEU A 40 18.68 11.25 4.53
C LEU A 40 19.06 10.47 3.27
N VAL A 41 20.29 9.96 3.21
CA VAL A 41 20.78 9.15 2.07
C VAL A 41 19.89 7.93 1.86
N ILE A 42 19.57 7.21 2.92
CA ILE A 42 18.67 6.04 2.89
C ILE A 42 17.27 6.45 2.44
N SER A 43 16.74 7.57 2.95
CA SER A 43 15.42 8.06 2.53
C SER A 43 15.38 8.35 1.03
N TYR A 44 16.38 9.04 0.51
CA TYR A 44 16.44 9.44 -0.90
C TYR A 44 16.60 8.26 -1.83
N LEU A 45 17.48 7.31 -1.50
CA LEU A 45 17.59 6.06 -2.24
C LEU A 45 16.35 5.20 -2.08
N SER A 46 15.63 5.33 -0.97
CA SER A 46 14.31 4.74 -0.81
C SER A 46 13.18 5.47 -1.54
N GLY A 47 13.49 6.51 -2.33
CA GLY A 47 12.52 7.29 -3.08
C GLY A 47 11.57 8.10 -2.20
N ARG A 48 11.99 8.41 -0.97
CA ARG A 48 11.20 9.13 0.02
C ARG A 48 11.90 10.43 0.41
N LEU A 49 11.09 11.47 0.59
CA LEU A 49 11.51 12.72 1.18
C LEU A 49 10.99 12.75 2.63
N PRO A 50 11.85 13.03 3.63
CA PRO A 50 11.42 13.17 5.02
C PRO A 50 10.28 14.19 5.21
N GLN A 51 10.23 15.23 4.37
CA GLN A 51 9.23 16.30 4.36
C GLN A 51 7.90 15.89 3.71
N GLY A 52 7.81 14.69 3.14
CA GLY A 52 6.69 14.27 2.29
C GLY A 52 6.74 14.92 0.90
N ARG A 53 5.59 15.03 0.24
CA ARG A 53 5.53 15.59 -1.12
C ARG A 53 5.54 17.12 -1.07
N PRO A 54 6.56 17.81 -1.63
CA PRO A 54 6.65 19.28 -1.61
C PRO A 54 5.64 19.99 -2.54
N GLY A 55 4.74 19.24 -3.19
CA GLY A 55 3.68 19.80 -4.03
C GLY A 55 4.18 20.47 -5.32
N ILE A 56 5.30 20.01 -5.86
CA ILE A 56 5.80 20.48 -7.16
C ILE A 56 4.94 19.88 -8.28
N GLY A 57 4.40 20.74 -9.15
CA GLY A 57 3.61 20.31 -10.31
C GLY A 57 4.49 19.90 -11.50
N TRP A 58 3.92 19.16 -12.45
CA TRP A 58 4.62 18.65 -13.62
C TRP A 58 5.33 19.74 -14.44
N ARG A 59 4.75 20.95 -14.54
CA ARG A 59 5.37 22.07 -15.26
C ARG A 59 6.67 22.52 -14.61
N THR A 60 6.68 22.64 -13.28
CA THR A 60 7.88 23.00 -12.53
C THR A 60 8.93 21.89 -12.62
N LEU A 61 8.51 20.63 -12.53
CA LEU A 61 9.40 19.47 -12.73
C LEU A 61 10.00 19.40 -14.15
N GLY A 62 9.34 19.99 -15.14
CA GLY A 62 9.79 20.05 -16.53
C GLY A 62 10.64 21.29 -16.88
N GLN A 63 10.96 22.15 -15.90
CA GLN A 63 11.77 23.34 -16.14
C GLN A 63 13.16 22.95 -16.64
N ASP A 64 13.58 23.53 -17.76
CA ASP A 64 14.92 23.35 -18.31
C ASP A 64 15.90 24.31 -17.62
N VAL A 65 17.02 23.76 -17.13
CA VAL A 65 18.03 24.49 -16.37
C VAL A 65 19.40 23.94 -16.75
N ALA A 66 20.30 24.83 -17.19
CA ALA A 66 21.66 24.44 -17.56
C ALA A 66 22.36 23.74 -16.37
N PRO A 67 22.96 22.55 -16.57
CA PRO A 67 23.64 21.84 -15.50
C PRO A 67 24.95 22.52 -15.10
N ALA A 68 25.28 22.45 -13.81
CA ALA A 68 26.60 22.81 -13.32
C ALA A 68 27.68 21.87 -13.88
N ALA A 69 28.89 22.39 -14.09
CA ALA A 69 30.02 21.61 -14.59
C ALA A 69 30.58 20.64 -13.55
N GLU A 70 30.61 21.05 -12.29
CA GLU A 70 31.19 20.30 -11.17
C GLU A 70 30.14 20.06 -10.07
N PRO A 71 30.20 18.92 -9.37
CA PRO A 71 29.27 18.61 -8.29
C PRO A 71 29.61 19.41 -7.03
N VAL A 72 28.67 20.25 -6.59
CA VAL A 72 28.82 21.06 -5.36
C VAL A 72 27.68 20.87 -4.37
N LEU A 73 26.60 20.18 -4.77
CA LEU A 73 25.45 19.96 -3.91
C LEU A 73 25.73 18.85 -2.91
N THR A 74 25.40 19.11 -1.64
CA THR A 74 25.39 18.09 -0.61
C THR A 74 23.97 17.55 -0.39
N VAL A 75 23.87 16.40 0.28
CA VAL A 75 22.57 15.84 0.70
C VAL A 75 21.81 16.81 1.62
N ARG A 76 22.52 17.58 2.46
CA ARG A 76 21.92 18.60 3.34
C ARG A 76 21.42 19.84 2.59
N ASP A 77 22.10 20.26 1.53
CA ASP A 77 21.62 21.35 0.66
C ASP A 77 20.25 20.97 0.07
N VAL A 78 20.12 19.73 -0.40
CA VAL A 78 18.86 19.22 -0.95
C VAL A 78 17.80 19.19 0.14
N ASP A 79 18.11 18.67 1.33
CA ASP A 79 17.16 18.57 2.43
C ASP A 79 16.61 19.94 2.85
N THR A 80 17.49 20.93 2.93
CA THR A 80 17.14 22.32 3.22
C THR A 80 16.20 22.88 2.14
N ALA A 81 16.56 22.73 0.87
CA ALA A 81 15.74 23.21 -0.25
C ALA A 81 14.36 22.53 -0.31
N VAL A 82 14.28 21.22 -0.02
CA VAL A 82 13.01 20.50 0.04
C VAL A 82 12.17 20.95 1.23
N GLY A 83 12.78 21.23 2.38
CA GLY A 83 12.12 21.87 3.52
C GLY A 83 11.48 23.21 3.15
N GLU A 84 12.23 24.06 2.46
CA GLU A 84 11.72 25.34 1.97
C GLU A 84 10.56 25.16 0.99
N LEU A 85 10.68 24.24 0.03
CA LEU A 85 9.63 23.93 -0.95
C LEU A 85 8.33 23.47 -0.27
N ALA A 86 8.44 22.60 0.73
CA ALA A 86 7.31 22.07 1.50
C ALA A 86 6.61 23.15 2.32
N ALA A 87 7.35 24.14 2.83
CA ALA A 87 6.81 25.26 3.60
C ALA A 87 6.07 26.30 2.74
N VAL A 88 6.29 26.34 1.42
CA VAL A 88 5.62 27.31 0.53
C VAL A 88 4.12 27.04 0.47
N SER A 89 3.31 28.06 0.77
CA SER A 89 1.85 28.05 0.66
C SER A 89 1.31 29.41 0.18
N GLY A 90 0.01 29.49 -0.12
CA GLY A 90 -0.68 30.73 -0.49
C GLY A 90 -0.52 31.17 -1.97
N THR A 91 -0.97 32.40 -2.24
CA THR A 91 -0.91 33.03 -3.57
C THR A 91 0.54 33.20 -4.03
N GLY A 92 0.83 32.83 -5.29
CA GLY A 92 2.20 32.89 -5.83
C GLY A 92 3.09 31.69 -5.45
N SER A 93 2.58 30.72 -4.69
CA SER A 93 3.30 29.50 -4.29
C SER A 93 3.95 28.76 -5.46
N VAL A 94 3.26 28.66 -6.60
CA VAL A 94 3.80 28.01 -7.82
C VAL A 94 5.07 28.70 -8.31
N GLN A 95 5.08 30.03 -8.38
CA GLN A 95 6.24 30.78 -8.86
C GLN A 95 7.41 30.68 -7.87
N ARG A 96 7.13 30.75 -6.57
CA ARG A 96 8.15 30.59 -5.53
C ARG A 96 8.78 29.20 -5.53
N ARG A 97 7.96 28.13 -5.66
CA ARG A 97 8.46 26.77 -5.81
C ARG A 97 9.30 26.60 -7.08
N GLY A 98 8.92 27.27 -8.17
CA GLY A 98 9.71 27.31 -9.40
C GLY A 98 11.10 27.92 -9.21
N ARG A 99 11.22 29.03 -8.47
CA ARG A 99 12.53 29.65 -8.17
C ARG A 99 13.41 28.73 -7.33
N ILE A 100 12.91 28.25 -6.19
CA ILE A 100 13.68 27.36 -5.29
C ILE A 100 14.15 26.12 -6.05
N PHE A 101 13.27 25.50 -6.85
CA PHE A 101 13.62 24.33 -7.64
C PHE A 101 14.63 24.65 -8.74
N GLY A 102 14.47 25.79 -9.44
CA GLY A 102 15.41 26.25 -10.45
C GLY A 102 16.80 26.52 -9.88
N ASP A 103 16.88 27.18 -8.72
CA ASP A 103 18.15 27.49 -8.04
C ASP A 103 18.86 26.20 -7.60
N LEU A 104 18.10 25.22 -7.09
CA LEU A 104 18.62 23.90 -6.75
C LEU A 104 19.16 23.16 -8.00
N LEU A 105 18.43 23.17 -9.11
CA LEU A 105 18.87 22.54 -10.36
C LEU A 105 20.09 23.24 -10.98
N GLY A 106 20.19 24.57 -10.86
CA GLY A 106 21.32 25.34 -11.41
C GLY A 106 22.64 25.03 -10.72
N ARG A 107 22.59 24.58 -9.46
CA ARG A 107 23.76 24.08 -8.71
C ARG A 107 24.07 22.60 -8.97
N ALA A 108 23.17 21.86 -9.62
CA ALA A 108 23.28 20.44 -9.85
C ALA A 108 23.93 20.13 -11.21
N THR A 109 24.79 19.13 -11.25
CA THR A 109 25.25 18.52 -12.52
C THR A 109 24.09 17.81 -13.23
N GLY A 110 24.24 17.47 -14.51
CA GLY A 110 23.17 16.79 -15.27
C GLY A 110 22.74 15.46 -14.64
N ALA A 111 23.69 14.72 -14.08
CA ALA A 111 23.46 13.50 -13.31
C ALA A 111 22.60 13.74 -12.05
N GLU A 112 22.91 14.79 -11.30
CA GLU A 112 22.18 15.18 -10.09
C GLU A 112 20.79 15.73 -10.42
N GLN A 113 20.65 16.53 -11.48
CA GLN A 113 19.34 17.03 -11.94
C GLN A 113 18.39 15.88 -12.27
N ALA A 114 18.87 14.86 -12.99
CA ALA A 114 18.06 13.68 -13.31
C ALA A 114 17.61 12.95 -12.04
N PHE A 115 18.51 12.80 -11.06
CA PHE A 115 18.18 12.21 -9.76
C PHE A 115 17.17 13.04 -8.96
N LEU A 116 17.36 14.36 -8.87
CA LEU A 116 16.44 15.28 -8.16
C LEU A 116 15.04 15.25 -8.76
N ARG A 117 14.91 15.26 -10.09
CA ARG A 117 13.60 15.15 -10.77
C ARG A 117 12.92 13.83 -10.43
N ALA A 118 13.66 12.72 -10.44
CA ALA A 118 13.14 11.41 -10.05
C ALA A 118 12.74 11.36 -8.58
N LEU A 119 13.53 11.96 -7.68
CA LEU A 119 13.24 12.01 -6.25
C LEU A 119 11.98 12.83 -5.94
N LEU A 120 11.88 14.02 -6.51
CA LEU A 120 10.77 14.95 -6.28
C LEU A 120 9.45 14.51 -6.94
N SER A 121 9.52 13.76 -8.04
CA SER A 121 8.35 13.13 -8.65
C SER A 121 7.91 11.85 -7.93
N GLY A 122 8.75 11.30 -7.04
CA GLY A 122 8.54 10.00 -6.41
C GLY A 122 8.80 8.81 -7.35
N GLU A 123 9.53 9.04 -8.44
CA GLU A 123 9.88 8.04 -9.45
C GLU A 123 11.37 7.67 -9.41
N VAL A 124 11.92 7.45 -8.22
CA VAL A 124 13.23 6.82 -8.05
C VAL A 124 13.08 5.34 -8.42
N ARG A 125 13.16 5.04 -9.72
CA ARG A 125 12.84 3.75 -10.37
C ARG A 125 13.90 2.66 -10.14
N GLN A 126 14.40 2.49 -8.92
CA GLN A 126 15.52 1.58 -8.60
C GLN A 126 15.11 0.17 -8.16
N GLY A 127 13.82 -0.07 -7.89
CA GLY A 127 13.27 -1.39 -7.55
C GLY A 127 13.59 -1.88 -6.12
N ALA A 128 12.53 -2.26 -5.39
CA ALA A 128 12.57 -2.88 -4.05
C ALA A 128 13.36 -2.12 -2.96
N LEU A 129 13.20 -0.80 -2.99
CA LEU A 129 13.90 0.21 -2.21
C LEU A 129 14.16 -0.12 -0.73
N ASP A 130 13.12 -0.22 0.10
CA ASP A 130 13.34 -0.40 1.55
C ASP A 130 13.93 -1.76 1.93
N ALA A 131 13.51 -2.83 1.24
CA ALA A 131 13.98 -4.17 1.57
C ALA A 131 15.44 -4.35 1.16
N VAL A 132 15.89 -3.76 0.06
CA VAL A 132 17.29 -3.83 -0.39
C VAL A 132 18.15 -2.83 0.39
N ALA A 133 17.63 -1.65 0.70
CA ALA A 133 18.30 -0.69 1.59
C ALA A 133 18.52 -1.28 2.98
N LEU A 134 17.56 -2.01 3.54
CA LEU A 134 17.73 -2.70 4.82
C LEU A 134 18.88 -3.71 4.77
N GLU A 135 18.99 -4.51 3.71
CA GLU A 135 20.12 -5.43 3.54
C GLU A 135 21.46 -4.66 3.40
N GLY A 136 21.45 -3.51 2.70
CA GLY A 136 22.60 -2.63 2.60
C GLY A 136 23.06 -2.09 3.97
N VAL A 137 22.12 -1.64 4.80
CA VAL A 137 22.41 -1.16 6.16
C VAL A 137 22.93 -2.30 7.04
N ALA A 138 22.31 -3.47 6.96
CA ALA A 138 22.75 -4.66 7.70
C ALA A 138 24.19 -5.04 7.33
N ALA A 139 24.52 -5.04 6.03
CA ALA A 139 25.88 -5.29 5.54
C ALA A 139 26.88 -4.20 5.97
N ALA A 140 26.50 -2.92 5.87
CA ALA A 140 27.35 -1.79 6.26
C ALA A 140 27.68 -1.77 7.75
N SER A 141 26.70 -2.13 8.60
CA SER A 141 26.84 -2.12 10.07
C SER A 141 27.29 -3.44 10.68
N GLY A 142 27.33 -4.52 9.89
CA GLY A 142 27.60 -5.88 10.39
C GLY A 142 26.48 -6.48 11.25
N VAL A 143 25.33 -5.82 11.35
CA VAL A 143 24.19 -6.27 12.16
C VAL A 143 23.36 -7.30 11.41
N PRO A 144 22.85 -8.37 12.06
CA PRO A 144 21.97 -9.33 11.41
C PRO A 144 20.72 -8.65 10.83
N ALA A 145 20.46 -8.84 9.53
CA ALA A 145 19.32 -8.24 8.84
C ALA A 145 17.97 -8.57 9.50
N ALA A 146 17.84 -9.73 10.15
CA ALA A 146 16.64 -10.09 10.90
C ALA A 146 16.40 -9.19 12.13
N ALA A 147 17.46 -8.85 12.86
CA ALA A 147 17.39 -8.00 14.05
C ALA A 147 17.13 -6.53 13.65
N LEU A 148 17.83 -6.04 12.63
CA LEU A 148 17.57 -4.72 12.04
C LEU A 148 16.12 -4.62 11.56
N ARG A 149 15.63 -5.63 10.86
CA ARG A 149 14.24 -5.68 10.38
C ARG A 149 13.23 -5.64 11.53
N ARG A 150 13.48 -6.33 12.64
CA ARG A 150 12.63 -6.23 13.83
C ARG A 150 12.63 -4.80 14.40
N ALA A 151 13.78 -4.17 14.54
CA ALA A 151 13.87 -2.80 15.02
C ALA A 151 13.14 -1.80 14.11
N VAL A 152 13.33 -1.89 12.79
CA VAL A 152 12.61 -1.07 11.80
C VAL A 152 11.10 -1.28 11.87
N MET A 153 10.65 -2.52 12.13
CA MET A 153 9.24 -2.83 12.31
C MET A 153 8.66 -2.16 13.55
N LEU A 154 9.40 -2.14 14.66
CA LEU A 154 9.00 -1.54 15.94
C LEU A 154 9.05 0.00 15.92
N ASP A 155 10.09 0.58 15.30
CA ASP A 155 10.25 2.05 15.20
C ASP A 155 9.39 2.66 14.09
N GLY A 156 9.07 1.89 13.06
CA GLY A 156 8.33 2.35 11.88
C GLY A 156 9.17 3.11 10.84
N SER A 157 10.48 3.31 11.07
CA SER A 157 11.37 4.05 10.16
C SER A 157 12.72 3.37 9.95
N LEU A 158 12.97 2.92 8.71
CA LEU A 158 14.29 2.43 8.31
C LEU A 158 15.38 3.52 8.45
N PRO A 159 15.18 4.77 7.95
CA PRO A 159 16.15 5.84 8.11
C PRO A 159 16.62 6.07 9.55
N ARG A 160 15.70 6.13 10.52
CA ARG A 160 16.05 6.41 11.93
C ARG A 160 16.83 5.26 12.55
N VAL A 161 16.34 4.03 12.39
CA VAL A 161 17.01 2.85 12.93
C VAL A 161 18.37 2.66 12.28
N ALA A 162 18.48 2.89 10.97
CA ALA A 162 19.74 2.78 10.26
C ALA A 162 20.77 3.84 10.71
N ALA A 163 20.36 5.09 10.91
CA ALA A 163 21.25 6.13 11.45
C ALA A 163 21.80 5.74 12.83
N ALA A 164 20.93 5.27 13.74
CA ALA A 164 21.35 4.80 15.05
C ALA A 164 22.29 3.59 14.98
N VAL A 165 22.00 2.62 14.12
CA VAL A 165 22.80 1.40 13.95
C VAL A 165 24.15 1.69 13.28
N LEU A 166 24.21 2.63 12.33
CA LEU A 166 25.47 3.04 11.71
C LEU A 166 26.34 3.87 12.67
N ALA A 167 25.72 4.59 13.62
CA ALA A 167 26.43 5.34 14.67
C ALA A 167 26.93 4.45 15.82
N GLU A 168 26.08 3.56 16.34
CA GLU A 168 26.30 2.85 17.61
C GLU A 168 26.38 1.33 17.45
N GLY A 169 26.28 0.81 16.23
CA GLY A 169 26.31 -0.61 15.93
C GLY A 169 25.11 -1.38 16.48
N ALA A 170 25.34 -2.65 16.84
CA ALA A 170 24.29 -3.55 17.32
C ALA A 170 23.61 -3.11 18.62
N GLN A 171 24.26 -2.25 19.41
CA GLN A 171 23.72 -1.78 20.70
C GLN A 171 22.48 -0.90 20.52
N ALA A 172 22.42 -0.11 19.44
CA ALA A 172 21.26 0.69 19.08
C ALA A 172 19.98 -0.15 18.96
N LEU A 173 20.07 -1.41 18.52
CA LEU A 173 18.90 -2.27 18.38
C LEU A 173 18.22 -2.59 19.71
N ARG A 174 18.95 -2.56 20.84
CA ARG A 174 18.41 -2.90 22.16
C ARG A 174 17.49 -1.82 22.72
N THR A 175 17.67 -0.58 22.27
CA THR A 175 16.88 0.59 22.71
C THR A 175 15.67 0.83 21.82
N VAL A 176 15.59 0.15 20.66
CA VAL A 176 14.44 0.24 19.75
C VAL A 176 13.31 -0.63 20.29
N THR A 177 12.39 0.04 20.98
CA THR A 177 11.12 -0.52 21.43
C THR A 177 9.94 0.20 20.77
N LEU A 178 8.78 -0.44 20.79
CA LEU A 178 7.53 0.19 20.43
C LEU A 178 7.23 1.31 21.43
N ARG A 179 6.90 2.50 20.91
CA ARG A 179 6.52 3.67 21.71
C ARG A 179 5.14 4.15 21.30
N VAL A 180 4.30 4.42 22.29
CA VAL A 180 3.01 5.06 22.05
C VAL A 180 3.23 6.44 21.40
N GLY A 181 2.38 6.81 20.44
CA GLY A 181 2.56 7.99 19.59
C GLY A 181 3.54 7.82 18.41
N GLN A 182 4.21 6.67 18.27
CA GLN A 182 5.00 6.33 17.08
C GLN A 182 4.38 5.13 16.33
N PRO A 183 4.01 5.29 15.05
CA PRO A 183 3.30 4.23 14.33
C PRO A 183 4.20 3.04 14.01
N VAL A 184 3.63 1.85 14.17
CA VAL A 184 4.24 0.55 13.90
C VAL A 184 3.71 0.01 12.58
N GLN A 185 4.57 -0.61 11.78
CA GLN A 185 4.17 -1.21 10.50
C GLN A 185 3.07 -2.27 10.72
N PRO A 186 1.93 -2.19 10.03
CA PRO A 186 0.83 -3.12 10.26
C PRO A 186 1.19 -4.55 9.83
N MET A 187 0.78 -5.54 10.62
CA MET A 187 0.84 -6.96 10.22
C MET A 187 -0.11 -7.20 9.03
N LEU A 188 0.35 -7.93 8.01
CA LEU A 188 -0.39 -8.20 6.79
C LEU A 188 -0.87 -9.65 6.74
N ALA A 189 -2.06 -9.86 6.16
CA ALA A 189 -2.59 -11.20 5.92
C ALA A 189 -2.15 -11.78 4.56
N GLY A 190 -1.88 -13.09 4.56
CA GLY A 190 -1.87 -13.93 3.38
C GLY A 190 -3.28 -14.12 2.80
N THR A 191 -3.41 -14.92 1.74
CA THR A 191 -4.71 -15.26 1.14
C THR A 191 -4.90 -16.77 1.23
N ALA A 192 -6.09 -17.22 1.61
CA ALA A 192 -6.55 -18.60 1.45
C ALA A 192 -7.75 -18.61 0.50
N LYS A 193 -7.98 -19.74 -0.17
CA LYS A 193 -9.06 -19.90 -1.16
C LYS A 193 -10.41 -20.16 -0.50
N SER A 194 -10.41 -20.78 0.68
CA SER A 194 -11.62 -21.08 1.46
C SER A 194 -11.36 -20.98 2.97
N VAL A 195 -12.42 -20.96 3.76
CA VAL A 195 -12.31 -21.03 5.23
C VAL A 195 -11.72 -22.37 5.62
N ALA A 196 -12.21 -23.49 5.05
CA ALA A 196 -11.62 -24.81 5.27
C ALA A 196 -10.09 -24.87 5.06
N GLU A 197 -9.55 -24.31 3.96
CA GLU A 197 -8.09 -24.25 3.73
C GLU A 197 -7.39 -23.42 4.82
N ALA A 198 -7.98 -22.28 5.20
CA ALA A 198 -7.40 -21.44 6.24
C ALA A 198 -7.35 -22.15 7.60
N LEU A 199 -8.40 -22.89 7.95
CA LEU A 199 -8.48 -23.69 9.17
C LEU A 199 -7.45 -24.82 9.19
N GLU A 200 -7.30 -25.54 8.07
CA GLU A 200 -6.32 -26.62 7.92
C GLU A 200 -4.89 -26.10 8.10
N VAL A 201 -4.57 -24.92 7.52
CA VAL A 201 -3.25 -24.32 7.61
C VAL A 201 -2.93 -23.78 9.02
N LEU A 202 -3.93 -23.24 9.72
CA LEU A 202 -3.72 -22.50 10.97
C LEU A 202 -3.95 -23.33 12.23
N GLY A 203 -4.73 -24.41 12.17
CA GLY A 203 -5.19 -25.13 13.36
C GLY A 203 -6.11 -24.24 14.21
N PRO A 204 -5.97 -24.24 15.55
CA PRO A 204 -6.71 -23.35 16.45
C PRO A 204 -6.58 -21.88 16.04
N CYS A 205 -7.71 -21.23 15.76
CA CYS A 205 -7.73 -19.91 15.16
C CYS A 205 -8.92 -19.04 15.61
N ALA A 206 -8.86 -17.77 15.24
CA ALA A 206 -9.94 -16.81 15.33
C ALA A 206 -10.39 -16.43 13.93
N VAL A 207 -11.69 -16.51 13.66
CA VAL A 207 -12.32 -16.06 12.42
C VAL A 207 -12.98 -14.72 12.69
N GLU A 208 -12.47 -13.66 12.08
CA GLU A 208 -12.94 -12.28 12.28
C GLU A 208 -13.56 -11.71 11.01
N GLU A 209 -14.56 -10.84 11.14
CA GLU A 209 -15.13 -10.14 9.97
C GLU A 209 -14.05 -9.34 9.25
N LYS A 210 -13.91 -9.56 7.94
CA LYS A 210 -13.07 -8.74 7.09
C LYS A 210 -13.86 -7.52 6.63
N LEU A 211 -13.65 -6.42 7.33
CA LEU A 211 -14.26 -5.12 7.01
C LEU A 211 -13.66 -4.52 5.71
N ASP A 212 -14.46 -3.75 4.97
CA ASP A 212 -14.07 -2.99 3.77
C ASP A 212 -14.01 -1.48 4.12
N GLY A 213 -12.92 -1.07 4.78
CA GLY A 213 -12.78 0.27 5.32
C GLY A 213 -11.38 0.84 5.17
N ILE A 214 -11.03 1.76 6.07
CA ILE A 214 -9.68 2.30 6.19
C ILE A 214 -9.06 1.74 7.46
N ARG A 215 -8.05 0.87 7.31
CA ARG A 215 -7.24 0.41 8.44
C ARG A 215 -6.55 1.59 9.12
N VAL A 216 -6.72 1.67 10.43
CA VAL A 216 -6.12 2.67 11.30
C VAL A 216 -5.38 2.03 12.47
N GLN A 217 -4.29 2.68 12.88
CA GLN A 217 -3.63 2.44 14.15
C GLN A 217 -3.88 3.65 15.05
N VAL A 218 -4.51 3.43 16.20
CA VAL A 218 -4.90 4.48 17.14
C VAL A 218 -3.99 4.41 18.36
N HIS A 219 -3.23 5.47 18.58
CA HIS A 219 -2.37 5.63 19.74
C HIS A 219 -3.02 6.65 20.67
N ARG A 220 -3.05 6.34 21.96
CA ARG A 220 -3.44 7.29 23.00
C ARG A 220 -2.34 7.34 24.05
N ASP A 221 -1.89 8.54 24.40
CA ASP A 221 -0.98 8.80 25.52
C ASP A 221 -1.51 10.02 26.30
N GLY A 222 -2.13 9.76 27.46
CA GLY A 222 -2.96 10.73 28.18
C GLY A 222 -4.12 11.23 27.31
N ASP A 223 -4.11 12.54 27.03
CA ASP A 223 -5.09 13.23 26.19
C ASP A 223 -4.68 13.29 24.70
N ASP A 224 -3.40 13.02 24.38
CA ASP A 224 -2.90 13.01 23.00
C ASP A 224 -3.39 11.73 22.30
N VAL A 225 -4.07 11.91 21.18
CA VAL A 225 -4.55 10.81 20.34
C VAL A 225 -4.01 10.99 18.93
N ARG A 226 -3.34 9.95 18.44
CA ARG A 226 -2.78 9.91 17.10
C ARG A 226 -3.34 8.75 16.31
N ILE A 227 -3.84 9.05 15.11
CA ILE A 227 -4.47 8.06 14.23
C ILE A 227 -3.64 7.98 12.96
N TYR A 228 -3.12 6.80 12.68
CA TYR A 228 -2.29 6.53 11.52
C TYR A 228 -2.99 5.61 10.56
N THR A 229 -2.87 5.89 9.26
CA THR A 229 -3.34 4.97 8.21
C THR A 229 -2.43 3.74 8.10
N ARG A 230 -2.83 2.78 7.27
CA ARG A 230 -1.97 1.66 6.83
C ARG A 230 -0.59 2.09 6.31
N SER A 231 -0.48 3.26 5.67
CA SER A 231 0.78 3.80 5.13
C SER A 231 1.56 4.62 6.17
N LEU A 232 1.07 4.65 7.41
CA LEU A 232 1.58 5.41 8.55
C LEU A 232 1.42 6.93 8.41
N ASP A 233 0.57 7.40 7.48
CA ASP A 233 0.17 8.81 7.42
C ASP A 233 -0.72 9.14 8.62
N GLU A 234 -0.40 10.24 9.32
CA GLU A 234 -1.18 10.77 10.43
C GLU A 234 -2.47 11.47 9.89
N ILE A 235 -3.62 11.13 10.48
CA ILE A 235 -4.96 11.56 10.05
C ILE A 235 -5.93 11.88 11.20
N THR A 236 -5.44 12.13 12.42
CA THR A 236 -6.25 12.44 13.62
C THR A 236 -7.24 13.56 13.36
N GLY A 237 -6.78 14.69 12.81
CA GLY A 237 -7.64 15.85 12.53
C GLY A 237 -8.77 15.55 11.54
N ARG A 238 -8.71 14.40 10.84
CA ARG A 238 -9.75 13.96 9.93
C ARG A 238 -10.74 13.04 10.62
N LEU A 239 -10.44 12.41 11.74
CA LEU A 239 -11.31 11.40 12.37
C LEU A 239 -11.63 11.76 13.83
N PRO A 240 -12.34 12.88 14.08
CA PRO A 240 -12.69 13.30 15.43
C PRO A 240 -13.51 12.23 16.17
N GLU A 241 -14.38 11.48 15.47
CA GLU A 241 -15.20 10.42 16.05
C GLU A 241 -14.35 9.29 16.64
N VAL A 242 -13.25 8.95 15.96
CA VAL A 242 -12.30 7.92 16.40
C VAL A 242 -11.47 8.43 17.58
N ALA A 243 -11.05 9.69 17.55
CA ALA A 243 -10.29 10.29 18.65
C ALA A 243 -11.14 10.43 19.92
N GLU A 244 -12.41 10.83 19.79
CA GLU A 244 -13.37 10.89 20.88
C GLU A 244 -13.59 9.51 21.52
N LEU A 245 -13.82 8.47 20.70
CA LEU A 245 -13.96 7.11 21.22
C LEU A 245 -12.68 6.69 21.95
N ALA A 246 -11.50 6.90 21.36
CA ALA A 246 -10.23 6.54 21.99
C ALA A 246 -10.06 7.20 23.36
N ARG A 247 -10.45 8.48 23.52
CA ARG A 247 -10.41 9.19 24.82
C ARG A 247 -11.43 8.67 25.84
N SER A 248 -12.53 8.08 25.38
CA SER A 248 -13.54 7.48 26.27
C SER A 248 -13.18 6.08 26.77
N LEU A 249 -12.22 5.41 26.15
CA LEU A 249 -11.79 4.08 26.58
C LEU A 249 -11.08 4.14 27.95
N PRO A 250 -11.17 3.08 28.77
CA PRO A 250 -10.41 2.98 30.01
C PRO A 250 -8.90 2.98 29.73
N GLY A 251 -8.11 3.55 30.64
CA GLY A 251 -6.67 3.65 30.47
C GLY A 251 -6.22 4.84 29.62
N GLU A 252 -4.99 5.28 29.85
CA GLU A 252 -4.44 6.51 29.29
C GLU A 252 -3.36 6.26 28.25
N ARG A 253 -2.84 5.03 28.17
CA ARG A 253 -1.71 4.70 27.29
C ARG A 253 -1.93 3.37 26.57
N PHE A 254 -2.12 3.40 25.25
CA PHE A 254 -2.30 2.17 24.46
C PHE A 254 -2.10 2.39 22.95
N ILE A 255 -2.01 1.27 22.23
CA ILE A 255 -2.03 1.22 20.76
C ILE A 255 -3.03 0.18 20.28
N LEU A 256 -4.03 0.60 19.52
CA LEU A 256 -5.05 -0.25 18.92
C LEU A 256 -4.89 -0.34 17.41
N ASP A 257 -5.16 -1.52 16.85
CA ASP A 257 -5.22 -1.75 15.39
C ASP A 257 -6.67 -2.08 15.02
N GLY A 258 -7.21 -1.39 14.01
CA GLY A 258 -8.63 -1.46 13.69
C GLY A 258 -8.95 -1.00 12.28
N GLU A 259 -10.22 -1.12 11.91
CA GLU A 259 -10.75 -0.63 10.65
C GLU A 259 -11.82 0.44 10.89
N VAL A 260 -11.73 1.56 10.19
CA VAL A 260 -12.78 2.58 10.17
C VAL A 260 -13.73 2.29 9.02
N ILE A 261 -15.01 2.12 9.33
CA ILE A 261 -16.10 1.99 8.35
C ILE A 261 -17.22 2.98 8.66
N GLY A 262 -18.03 3.27 7.66
CA GLY A 262 -19.31 3.96 7.81
C GLY A 262 -20.45 2.98 7.59
N ARG A 263 -21.62 3.31 8.11
CA ARG A 263 -22.83 2.51 7.95
C ARG A 263 -23.93 3.35 7.32
N ALA A 264 -24.68 2.76 6.39
CA ALA A 264 -25.91 3.33 5.87
C ALA A 264 -27.03 3.26 6.93
N ALA A 265 -28.16 3.91 6.65
CA ALA A 265 -29.30 3.97 7.56
C ALA A 265 -29.90 2.57 7.87
N ASP A 266 -29.71 1.60 6.98
CA ASP A 266 -30.12 0.21 7.15
C ASP A 266 -29.10 -0.65 7.95
N GLY A 267 -28.01 -0.03 8.42
CA GLY A 267 -26.95 -0.68 9.19
C GLY A 267 -25.88 -1.39 8.35
N ARG A 268 -26.03 -1.48 7.02
CA ARG A 268 -25.03 -2.07 6.12
C ARG A 268 -23.79 -1.19 6.00
N PRO A 269 -22.60 -1.76 5.80
CA PRO A 269 -21.40 -0.98 5.54
C PRO A 269 -21.55 -0.20 4.23
N VAL A 270 -21.15 1.07 4.22
CA VAL A 270 -21.07 1.82 2.97
C VAL A 270 -19.84 1.38 2.15
N PRO A 271 -19.84 1.59 0.82
CA PRO A 271 -18.70 1.23 -0.03
C PRO A 271 -17.40 1.93 0.39
N PHE A 272 -16.27 1.20 0.29
CA PHE A 272 -14.94 1.72 0.61
C PHE A 272 -14.61 3.09 -0.01
N GLN A 273 -15.10 3.38 -1.22
CA GLN A 273 -14.79 4.64 -1.90
C GLN A 273 -15.40 5.86 -1.21
N GLU A 274 -16.59 5.70 -0.65
CA GLU A 274 -17.24 6.75 0.12
C GLU A 274 -16.45 7.01 1.41
N ILE A 275 -15.97 5.94 2.06
CA ILE A 275 -15.07 6.05 3.22
C ILE A 275 -13.74 6.68 2.83
N ALA A 276 -13.11 6.25 1.74
CA ALA A 276 -11.85 6.80 1.29
C ALA A 276 -11.99 8.29 0.92
N SER A 277 -13.11 8.69 0.33
CA SER A 277 -13.43 10.10 0.08
C SER A 277 -13.59 10.88 1.38
N ARG A 278 -14.34 10.33 2.34
CA ARG A 278 -14.53 10.90 3.69
C ARG A 278 -13.17 11.09 4.38
N VAL A 279 -12.34 10.05 4.49
CA VAL A 279 -11.06 10.09 5.21
C VAL A 279 -9.99 10.90 4.45
N GLY A 280 -10.10 10.95 3.12
CA GLY A 280 -9.20 11.72 2.26
C GLY A 280 -9.45 13.23 2.33
N SER A 281 -10.69 13.67 2.59
CA SER A 281 -11.04 15.08 2.67
C SER A 281 -10.39 15.75 3.88
N ARG A 282 -9.93 16.99 3.67
CA ARG A 282 -9.45 17.91 4.73
C ARG A 282 -10.37 19.13 4.89
N VAL A 283 -11.43 19.21 4.09
CA VAL A 283 -12.34 20.37 4.04
C VAL A 283 -13.61 20.01 4.81
N ASP A 284 -14.03 20.93 5.69
CA ASP A 284 -15.26 20.85 6.48
C ASP A 284 -15.51 19.45 7.08
N VAL A 285 -14.58 19.01 7.93
CA VAL A 285 -14.60 17.70 8.59
C VAL A 285 -15.90 17.51 9.40
N ASP A 286 -16.44 18.59 9.97
CA ASP A 286 -17.69 18.55 10.73
C ASP A 286 -18.90 18.30 9.84
N ALA A 287 -18.98 18.92 8.65
CA ALA A 287 -20.02 18.58 7.68
C ALA A 287 -19.85 17.15 7.14
N ALA A 288 -18.61 16.72 6.89
CA ALA A 288 -18.33 15.35 6.46
C ALA A 288 -18.77 14.32 7.51
N ARG A 289 -18.50 14.58 8.80
CA ARG A 289 -18.98 13.76 9.93
C ARG A 289 -20.50 13.65 9.99
N ARG A 290 -21.22 14.76 9.76
CA ARG A 290 -22.70 14.75 9.74
C ARG A 290 -23.25 13.99 8.53
N THR A 291 -22.59 14.10 7.39
CA THR A 291 -23.04 13.49 6.12
C THR A 291 -22.78 12.00 6.10
N LEU A 292 -21.59 11.57 6.53
CA LEU A 292 -21.19 10.17 6.58
C LEU A 292 -20.44 9.88 7.89
N PRO A 293 -21.18 9.54 8.97
CA PRO A 293 -20.57 9.11 10.21
C PRO A 293 -19.73 7.85 10.02
N VAL A 294 -18.55 7.82 10.63
CA VAL A 294 -17.66 6.67 10.63
C VAL A 294 -17.36 6.22 12.06
N ALA A 295 -17.12 4.92 12.23
CA ALA A 295 -16.77 4.32 13.51
C ALA A 295 -15.58 3.35 13.34
N PRO A 296 -14.66 3.29 14.31
CA PRO A 296 -13.59 2.31 14.31
C PRO A 296 -14.07 0.98 14.91
N TYR A 297 -13.58 -0.12 14.34
CA TYR A 297 -13.75 -1.47 14.86
C TYR A 297 -12.37 -2.08 15.05
N PHE A 298 -11.98 -2.29 16.30
CA PHE A 298 -10.65 -2.76 16.66
C PHE A 298 -10.56 -4.28 16.66
N PHE A 299 -9.45 -4.81 16.16
CA PHE A 299 -9.21 -6.26 16.03
C PHE A 299 -7.88 -6.71 16.66
N ASP A 300 -7.05 -5.77 17.14
CA ASP A 300 -5.83 -6.08 17.88
C ASP A 300 -5.43 -4.92 18.81
N VAL A 301 -4.58 -5.23 19.79
CA VAL A 301 -3.96 -4.28 20.70
C VAL A 301 -2.47 -4.57 20.79
N LEU A 302 -1.65 -3.56 20.58
CA LEU A 302 -0.19 -3.71 20.44
C LEU A 302 0.56 -3.31 21.70
N ALA A 303 -0.04 -2.43 22.52
CA ALA A 303 0.47 -2.03 23.82
C ALA A 303 -0.66 -1.50 24.72
N VAL A 304 -0.50 -1.68 26.04
CA VAL A 304 -1.34 -1.11 27.10
C VAL A 304 -0.44 -0.73 28.27
N GLY A 305 -0.53 0.51 28.78
CA GLY A 305 0.38 1.02 29.80
C GLY A 305 1.84 1.02 29.31
N GLU A 306 2.71 0.35 30.05
CA GLU A 306 4.12 0.11 29.67
C GLU A 306 4.32 -1.23 28.94
N ASP A 307 3.29 -2.08 28.87
CA ASP A 307 3.41 -3.43 28.33
C ASP A 307 3.30 -3.42 26.80
N VAL A 308 4.35 -3.93 26.14
CA VAL A 308 4.36 -4.20 24.70
C VAL A 308 3.84 -5.61 24.47
N LEU A 309 2.72 -5.74 23.77
CA LEU A 309 1.99 -7.00 23.65
C LEU A 309 2.31 -7.78 22.36
N LEU A 310 3.17 -7.24 21.48
CA LEU A 310 3.44 -7.80 20.15
C LEU A 310 3.88 -9.26 20.17
N ASP A 311 4.67 -9.66 21.16
CA ASP A 311 5.21 -11.02 21.25
C ASP A 311 4.23 -12.00 21.91
N LEU A 312 3.12 -11.51 22.49
CA LEU A 312 2.08 -12.36 23.08
C LEU A 312 1.22 -13.04 22.00
N PRO A 313 0.67 -14.23 22.28
CA PRO A 313 -0.35 -14.88 21.47
C PRO A 313 -1.56 -14.00 21.15
N VAL A 314 -2.19 -14.19 19.98
CA VAL A 314 -3.46 -13.52 19.59
C VAL A 314 -4.54 -13.69 20.67
N ARG A 315 -4.62 -14.85 21.34
CA ARG A 315 -5.59 -15.08 22.42
C ARG A 315 -5.39 -14.12 23.61
N GLU A 316 -4.15 -13.87 23.99
CA GLU A 316 -3.80 -12.97 25.11
C GLU A 316 -3.98 -11.50 24.72
N ARG A 317 -3.53 -11.11 23.51
CA ARG A 317 -3.79 -9.76 23.00
C ARG A 317 -5.28 -9.48 22.88
N TYR A 318 -6.07 -10.46 22.43
CA TYR A 318 -7.52 -10.28 22.37
C TYR A 318 -8.16 -10.14 23.75
N ALA A 319 -7.69 -10.87 24.76
CA ALA A 319 -8.15 -10.67 26.14
C ALA A 319 -7.89 -9.23 26.61
N ALA A 320 -6.68 -8.70 26.39
CA ALA A 320 -6.34 -7.31 26.68
C ALA A 320 -7.22 -6.32 25.89
N LEU A 321 -7.47 -6.59 24.59
CA LEU A 321 -8.38 -5.80 23.77
C LEU A 321 -9.79 -5.79 24.35
N THR A 322 -10.29 -6.93 24.83
CA THR A 322 -11.66 -7.02 25.37
C THR A 322 -11.84 -6.32 26.70
N ALA A 323 -10.79 -6.21 27.51
CA ALA A 323 -10.78 -5.43 28.75
C ALA A 323 -10.78 -3.91 28.48
N LEU A 324 -10.18 -3.50 27.36
CA LEU A 324 -10.04 -2.10 26.96
C LEU A 324 -11.19 -1.59 26.09
N VAL A 325 -11.66 -2.39 25.14
CA VAL A 325 -12.56 -1.96 24.06
C VAL A 325 -13.94 -2.62 24.22
N PRO A 326 -15.03 -1.82 24.26
CA PRO A 326 -16.39 -2.36 24.36
C PRO A 326 -16.78 -3.14 23.10
N GLU A 327 -17.69 -4.10 23.24
CA GLU A 327 -18.07 -5.03 22.17
C GLU A 327 -18.49 -4.33 20.86
N GLY A 328 -19.26 -3.25 20.94
CA GLY A 328 -19.73 -2.49 19.78
C GLY A 328 -18.63 -1.80 18.96
N ALA A 329 -17.41 -1.70 19.51
CA ALA A 329 -16.24 -1.12 18.85
C ALA A 329 -15.16 -2.18 18.53
N ARG A 330 -15.49 -3.48 18.64
CA ARG A 330 -14.60 -4.58 18.24
C ARG A 330 -15.07 -5.21 16.94
N VAL A 331 -14.13 -5.72 16.15
CA VAL A 331 -14.48 -6.58 15.01
C VAL A 331 -15.13 -7.85 15.55
N ARG A 332 -16.27 -8.24 14.95
CA ARG A 332 -16.96 -9.47 15.33
C ARG A 332 -16.06 -10.67 15.05
N ARG A 333 -16.03 -11.61 15.98
CA ARG A 333 -15.11 -12.74 16.00
C ARG A 333 -15.81 -14.03 16.42
N LEU A 334 -15.38 -15.14 15.82
CA LEU A 334 -15.61 -16.51 16.28
C LEU A 334 -14.26 -17.14 16.64
N ALA A 335 -14.13 -17.69 17.85
CA ALA A 335 -12.99 -18.53 18.21
C ALA A 335 -13.26 -19.98 17.76
N VAL A 336 -12.28 -20.60 17.12
CA VAL A 336 -12.28 -21.97 16.63
C VAL A 336 -11.10 -22.69 17.27
N GLU A 337 -11.34 -23.41 18.36
CA GLU A 337 -10.29 -24.15 19.08
C GLU A 337 -10.02 -25.51 18.42
N ASP A 338 -11.07 -26.17 17.92
CA ASP A 338 -10.96 -27.42 17.16
C ASP A 338 -11.58 -27.24 15.75
N PRO A 339 -10.75 -27.07 14.71
CA PRO A 339 -11.20 -26.99 13.33
C PRO A 339 -12.04 -28.18 12.84
N GLY A 340 -11.76 -29.39 13.33
CA GLY A 340 -12.46 -30.60 12.91
C GLY A 340 -13.91 -30.61 13.37
N GLU A 341 -14.17 -30.15 14.59
CA GLU A 341 -15.53 -30.07 15.14
C GLU A 341 -16.26 -28.77 14.78
N GLN A 342 -15.52 -27.66 14.65
CA GLN A 342 -16.10 -26.31 14.58
C GLN A 342 -16.00 -25.69 13.18
N GLY A 343 -15.45 -26.40 12.19
CA GLY A 343 -15.31 -25.91 10.82
C GLY A 343 -16.63 -25.46 10.18
N ALA A 344 -17.74 -26.18 10.43
CA ALA A 344 -19.06 -25.80 9.94
C ALA A 344 -19.53 -24.43 10.48
N ARG A 345 -19.23 -24.12 11.76
CA ARG A 345 -19.56 -22.82 12.37
C ARG A 345 -18.73 -21.68 11.77
N ALA A 346 -17.49 -21.96 11.38
CA ALA A 346 -16.64 -20.98 10.71
C ALA A 346 -17.14 -20.66 9.29
N GLU A 347 -17.61 -21.66 8.54
CA GLU A 347 -18.24 -21.46 7.23
C GLU A 347 -19.56 -20.68 7.35
N GLU A 348 -20.39 -20.98 8.36
CA GLU A 348 -21.61 -20.20 8.64
C GLU A 348 -21.29 -18.75 9.00
N PHE A 349 -20.27 -18.53 9.83
CA PHE A 349 -19.81 -17.18 10.19
C PHE A 349 -19.34 -16.40 8.95
N TRP A 350 -18.62 -17.04 8.03
CA TRP A 350 -18.21 -16.43 6.77
C TRP A 350 -19.42 -16.08 5.89
N ALA A 351 -20.38 -16.99 5.73
CA ALA A 351 -21.61 -16.74 4.98
C ALA A 351 -22.45 -15.60 5.58
N GLU A 352 -22.57 -15.54 6.91
CA GLU A 352 -23.23 -14.42 7.60
C GLU A 352 -22.48 -13.09 7.37
N THR A 353 -21.15 -13.11 7.44
CA THR A 353 -20.31 -11.94 7.20
C THR A 353 -20.57 -11.35 5.81
N LEU A 354 -20.68 -12.20 4.78
CA LEU A 354 -21.04 -11.77 3.42
C LEU A 354 -22.47 -11.22 3.34
N ARG A 355 -23.45 -11.86 4.00
CA ARG A 355 -24.84 -11.35 4.05
C ARG A 355 -24.92 -9.95 4.68
N ARG A 356 -24.08 -9.69 5.69
CA ARG A 356 -23.93 -8.38 6.35
C ARG A 356 -23.24 -7.33 5.46
N GLY A 357 -22.73 -7.71 4.29
CA GLY A 357 -22.11 -6.81 3.31
C GLY A 357 -20.62 -6.56 3.52
N HIS A 358 -19.96 -7.35 4.37
CA HIS A 358 -18.52 -7.28 4.57
C HIS A 358 -17.77 -8.12 3.52
N GLU A 359 -16.45 -7.91 3.41
CA GLU A 359 -15.65 -8.42 2.29
C GLU A 359 -15.34 -9.94 2.38
N GLY A 360 -15.51 -10.53 3.55
CA GLY A 360 -15.16 -11.92 3.84
C GLY A 360 -14.67 -12.05 5.28
N VAL A 361 -13.71 -12.94 5.55
CA VAL A 361 -13.13 -13.11 6.90
C VAL A 361 -11.62 -13.02 6.90
N VAL A 362 -11.05 -12.69 8.06
CA VAL A 362 -9.63 -12.86 8.37
C VAL A 362 -9.52 -13.94 9.43
N VAL A 363 -8.80 -15.01 9.12
CA VAL A 363 -8.52 -16.13 10.02
C VAL A 363 -7.13 -15.93 10.62
N LYS A 364 -7.01 -15.94 11.95
CA LYS A 364 -5.76 -15.69 12.69
C LYS A 364 -5.44 -16.88 13.58
N SER A 365 -4.22 -17.44 13.52
CA SER A 365 -3.77 -18.45 14.48
C SER A 365 -3.77 -17.88 15.91
N LEU A 366 -4.38 -18.60 16.86
CA LEU A 366 -4.55 -18.13 18.24
C LEU A 366 -3.22 -17.93 18.98
N ASP A 367 -2.21 -18.71 18.60
CA ASP A 367 -0.91 -18.76 19.28
C ASP A 367 0.17 -17.92 18.57
N SER A 368 -0.24 -17.14 17.56
CA SER A 368 0.69 -16.31 16.79
C SER A 368 0.96 -14.96 17.45
N SER A 369 2.21 -14.51 17.39
CA SER A 369 2.61 -13.14 17.72
C SER A 369 2.23 -12.15 16.61
N TYR A 370 2.28 -10.85 16.92
CA TYR A 370 2.07 -9.79 15.95
C TYR A 370 3.34 -9.55 15.13
N ALA A 371 3.35 -10.00 13.88
CA ALA A 371 4.47 -9.82 12.96
C ALA A 371 4.35 -8.49 12.19
N ALA A 372 4.71 -7.38 12.86
CA ALA A 372 4.68 -6.03 12.28
C ALA A 372 5.38 -5.97 10.90
N GLY A 373 4.75 -5.29 9.94
CA GLY A 373 5.25 -5.13 8.57
C GLY A 373 5.42 -6.41 7.74
N ARG A 374 5.06 -7.58 8.26
CA ARG A 374 5.20 -8.88 7.58
C ARG A 374 3.87 -9.39 7.07
N ARG A 375 3.92 -10.01 5.89
CA ARG A 375 2.88 -10.93 5.43
C ARG A 375 3.27 -12.33 5.84
N GLY A 376 2.69 -12.80 6.95
CA GLY A 376 2.92 -14.14 7.48
C GLY A 376 1.91 -15.16 6.95
N LYS A 377 2.09 -16.42 7.37
CA LYS A 377 1.09 -17.48 7.21
C LYS A 377 0.08 -17.54 8.36
N HIS A 378 0.27 -16.73 9.41
CA HIS A 378 -0.55 -16.78 10.62
C HIS A 378 -1.88 -16.04 10.51
N TRP A 379 -1.97 -15.07 9.58
CA TRP A 379 -3.20 -14.34 9.27
C TRP A 379 -3.55 -14.60 7.81
N LEU A 380 -4.71 -15.18 7.54
CA LEU A 380 -5.17 -15.53 6.20
C LEU A 380 -6.51 -14.85 5.95
N LYS A 381 -6.62 -14.07 4.88
CA LYS A 381 -7.91 -13.53 4.45
C LYS A 381 -8.57 -14.50 3.48
N VAL A 382 -9.88 -14.69 3.66
CA VAL A 382 -10.75 -15.46 2.77
C VAL A 382 -11.82 -14.51 2.25
N LYS A 383 -11.89 -14.40 0.92
CA LYS A 383 -12.87 -13.57 0.21
C LYS A 383 -13.54 -14.40 -0.87
N PRO A 384 -14.79 -14.08 -1.26
CA PRO A 384 -15.35 -14.62 -2.48
C PRO A 384 -14.48 -14.22 -3.68
N VAL A 385 -14.28 -15.14 -4.61
CA VAL A 385 -13.63 -14.86 -5.88
C VAL A 385 -14.72 -14.64 -6.91
N HIS A 386 -14.88 -13.41 -7.37
CA HIS A 386 -15.76 -13.10 -8.49
C HIS A 386 -14.96 -13.14 -9.78
N THR A 387 -15.49 -13.81 -10.81
CA THR A 387 -14.89 -13.85 -12.14
C THR A 387 -15.85 -13.36 -13.21
N LEU A 388 -15.26 -12.78 -14.25
CA LEU A 388 -15.93 -12.39 -15.49
C LEU A 388 -15.08 -12.83 -16.66
N ASP A 389 -15.70 -13.35 -17.71
CA ASP A 389 -15.07 -13.54 -19.01
C ASP A 389 -15.27 -12.26 -19.84
N LEU A 390 -14.18 -11.56 -20.12
CA LEU A 390 -14.18 -10.25 -20.80
C LEU A 390 -13.30 -10.29 -22.05
N VAL A 391 -13.56 -9.37 -22.97
CA VAL A 391 -12.87 -9.28 -24.26
C VAL A 391 -11.72 -8.28 -24.20
N VAL A 392 -10.57 -8.61 -24.78
CA VAL A 392 -9.46 -7.65 -24.95
C VAL A 392 -9.77 -6.73 -26.12
N LEU A 393 -9.87 -5.43 -25.84
CA LEU A 393 -10.10 -4.40 -26.86
C LEU A 393 -8.79 -3.75 -27.34
N ALA A 394 -7.80 -3.67 -26.45
CA ALA A 394 -6.49 -3.11 -26.72
C ALA A 394 -5.48 -3.56 -25.64
N ALA A 395 -4.20 -3.30 -25.86
CA ALA A 395 -3.16 -3.46 -24.85
C ALA A 395 -2.07 -2.39 -24.98
N GLU A 396 -1.50 -1.97 -23.85
CA GLU A 396 -0.38 -1.01 -23.85
C GLU A 396 0.97 -1.71 -23.71
N TRP A 397 1.98 -1.13 -24.34
CA TRP A 397 3.37 -1.57 -24.23
C TRP A 397 3.88 -1.42 -22.78
N GLY A 398 4.53 -2.48 -22.30
CA GLY A 398 5.14 -2.51 -20.98
C GLY A 398 6.37 -1.60 -20.90
N HIS A 399 6.72 -1.23 -19.66
CA HIS A 399 7.88 -0.42 -19.35
C HIS A 399 8.83 -1.20 -18.43
N GLY A 400 10.10 -0.78 -18.35
CA GLY A 400 11.11 -1.41 -17.49
C GLY A 400 11.34 -2.87 -17.87
N ARG A 401 11.11 -3.80 -16.92
CA ARG A 401 11.30 -5.25 -17.18
C ARG A 401 10.35 -5.83 -18.24
N ARG A 402 9.29 -5.11 -18.59
CA ARG A 402 8.26 -5.52 -19.57
C ARG A 402 8.36 -4.74 -20.89
N THR A 403 9.43 -3.96 -21.08
CA THR A 403 9.68 -3.29 -22.36
C THR A 403 9.67 -4.31 -23.51
N GLY A 404 8.95 -4.00 -24.59
CA GLY A 404 8.76 -4.90 -25.72
C GLY A 404 7.67 -5.97 -25.55
N LEU A 405 6.92 -5.96 -24.43
CA LEU A 405 5.79 -6.85 -24.18
C LEU A 405 4.50 -6.04 -23.99
N LEU A 406 3.40 -6.44 -24.62
CA LEU A 406 2.08 -5.89 -24.35
C LEU A 406 1.63 -6.38 -22.98
N SER A 407 1.33 -5.48 -22.04
CA SER A 407 1.19 -5.87 -20.63
C SER A 407 0.07 -5.22 -19.84
N ASN A 408 -0.59 -4.19 -20.36
CA ASN A 408 -1.77 -3.58 -19.73
C ASN A 408 -2.99 -3.73 -20.64
N LEU A 409 -3.83 -4.73 -20.37
CA LEU A 409 -4.97 -5.09 -21.21
C LEU A 409 -6.15 -4.16 -20.95
N HIS A 410 -6.81 -3.70 -22.01
CA HIS A 410 -8.06 -2.97 -21.98
C HIS A 410 -9.21 -3.98 -22.09
N LEU A 411 -10.00 -4.10 -21.03
CA LEU A 411 -11.04 -5.12 -20.89
C LEU A 411 -12.41 -4.54 -21.23
N GLY A 412 -13.16 -5.22 -22.09
CA GLY A 412 -14.48 -4.82 -22.53
C GLY A 412 -15.54 -5.92 -22.38
N ALA A 413 -16.79 -5.49 -22.28
CA ALA A 413 -17.97 -6.36 -22.30
C ALA A 413 -18.90 -5.95 -23.46
N PRO A 414 -19.58 -6.90 -24.13
CA PRO A 414 -20.59 -6.56 -25.13
C PRO A 414 -21.74 -5.73 -24.52
N THR A 415 -22.17 -4.70 -25.25
CA THR A 415 -23.29 -3.81 -24.89
C THR A 415 -24.65 -4.35 -25.34
N GLY A 416 -24.68 -5.25 -26.33
CA GLY A 416 -25.89 -5.81 -26.93
C GLY A 416 -26.29 -5.16 -28.27
N ASP A 417 -25.70 -4.01 -28.62
CA ASP A 417 -25.88 -3.34 -29.93
C ASP A 417 -24.78 -3.69 -30.96
N GLY A 418 -23.97 -4.71 -30.65
CA GLY A 418 -22.81 -5.11 -31.44
C GLY A 418 -21.51 -4.38 -31.08
N SER A 419 -21.54 -3.40 -30.16
CA SER A 419 -20.35 -2.73 -29.65
C SER A 419 -19.85 -3.32 -28.31
N TYR A 420 -18.71 -2.81 -27.84
CA TYR A 420 -18.10 -3.19 -26.58
C TYR A 420 -17.90 -1.96 -25.70
N ALA A 421 -18.31 -2.06 -24.44
CA ALA A 421 -18.01 -1.05 -23.44
C ALA A 421 -16.79 -1.47 -22.63
N MET A 422 -15.81 -0.57 -22.55
CA MET A 422 -14.62 -0.78 -21.72
C MET A 422 -14.99 -0.71 -20.23
N LEU A 423 -14.54 -1.70 -19.46
CA LEU A 423 -14.78 -1.85 -18.02
C LEU A 423 -13.52 -1.71 -17.16
N GLY A 424 -12.37 -1.44 -17.78
CA GLY A 424 -11.13 -1.16 -17.05
C GLY A 424 -9.88 -1.64 -17.78
N LYS A 425 -8.75 -1.48 -17.09
CA LYS A 425 -7.45 -1.99 -17.53
C LYS A 425 -6.82 -2.88 -16.46
N THR A 426 -6.05 -3.89 -16.87
CA THR A 426 -5.22 -4.65 -15.91
C THR A 426 -3.91 -5.12 -16.50
N PHE A 427 -2.89 -5.11 -15.64
CA PHE A 427 -1.55 -5.65 -15.89
C PHE A 427 -1.14 -6.74 -14.88
N LYS A 428 -2.09 -7.17 -14.04
CA LYS A 428 -1.89 -8.12 -12.94
C LYS A 428 -2.33 -9.53 -13.33
N GLY A 429 -1.65 -10.53 -12.77
CA GLY A 429 -1.98 -11.95 -13.00
C GLY A 429 -1.29 -12.57 -14.22
N LEU A 430 -0.46 -11.81 -14.90
CA LEU A 430 0.25 -12.25 -16.11
C LEU A 430 1.61 -12.85 -15.76
N THR A 431 1.81 -14.11 -16.10
CA THR A 431 3.13 -14.77 -16.06
C THR A 431 3.99 -14.28 -17.23
N ASP A 432 5.31 -14.47 -17.14
CA ASP A 432 6.22 -14.08 -18.23
C ASP A 432 5.97 -14.89 -19.52
N GLU A 433 5.46 -16.12 -19.37
CA GLU A 433 5.00 -16.95 -20.50
C GLU A 433 3.72 -16.38 -21.13
N MET A 434 2.71 -16.05 -20.31
CA MET A 434 1.48 -15.41 -20.80
C MET A 434 1.77 -14.09 -21.51
N LEU A 435 2.68 -13.26 -20.97
CA LEU A 435 3.06 -12.00 -21.58
C LEU A 435 3.66 -12.19 -22.99
N ARG A 436 4.52 -13.18 -23.17
CA ARG A 436 5.12 -13.49 -24.48
C ARG A 436 4.07 -13.97 -25.47
N TRP A 437 3.27 -14.96 -25.07
CA TRP A 437 2.21 -15.51 -25.90
C TRP A 437 1.17 -14.45 -26.30
N GLN A 438 0.65 -13.68 -25.33
CA GLN A 438 -0.36 -12.67 -25.60
C GLN A 438 0.19 -11.55 -26.48
N THR A 439 1.47 -11.18 -26.34
CA THR A 439 2.08 -10.14 -27.17
C THR A 439 2.08 -10.56 -28.64
N GLN A 440 2.46 -11.81 -28.92
CA GLN A 440 2.37 -12.35 -30.27
C GLN A 440 0.92 -12.35 -30.77
N ARG A 441 0.00 -12.93 -29.99
CA ARG A 441 -1.40 -13.07 -30.41
C ARG A 441 -2.09 -11.72 -30.63
N LEU A 442 -1.86 -10.73 -29.76
CA LEU A 442 -2.45 -9.40 -29.89
C LEU A 442 -1.90 -8.64 -31.11
N ARG A 443 -0.64 -8.88 -31.49
CA ARG A 443 -0.08 -8.31 -32.74
C ARG A 443 -0.74 -8.90 -33.99
N GLU A 444 -1.10 -10.18 -33.99
CA GLU A 444 -1.87 -10.80 -35.07
C GLU A 444 -3.31 -10.25 -35.16
N LEU A 445 -3.86 -9.81 -34.03
CA LEU A 445 -5.19 -9.20 -33.93
C LEU A 445 -5.17 -7.67 -34.10
N ALA A 446 -4.00 -7.06 -34.23
CA ALA A 446 -3.86 -5.61 -34.25
C ALA A 446 -4.64 -4.97 -35.42
N VAL A 447 -5.30 -3.86 -35.11
CA VAL A 447 -5.97 -2.99 -36.10
C VAL A 447 -5.34 -1.61 -36.15
N GLU A 448 -4.73 -1.17 -35.04
CA GLU A 448 -4.07 0.14 -34.90
C GLU A 448 -2.96 0.02 -33.85
N ASP A 449 -1.83 0.68 -34.07
CA ASP A 449 -0.72 0.81 -33.12
C ASP A 449 -0.22 2.26 -33.15
N ASP A 450 -0.41 2.99 -32.05
CA ASP A 450 0.01 4.39 -31.91
C ASP A 450 1.41 4.54 -31.26
N GLY A 451 2.13 3.42 -31.09
CA GLY A 451 3.43 3.36 -30.43
C GLY A 451 3.33 3.23 -28.90
N PHE A 452 2.16 3.46 -28.30
CA PHE A 452 1.90 3.26 -26.88
C PHE A 452 0.84 2.18 -26.63
N THR A 453 -0.24 2.20 -27.41
CA THR A 453 -1.39 1.30 -27.35
C THR A 453 -1.59 0.58 -28.67
N VAL A 454 -1.74 -0.74 -28.60
CA VAL A 454 -2.17 -1.58 -29.72
C VAL A 454 -3.65 -1.89 -29.54
N ARG A 455 -4.49 -1.39 -30.44
CA ARG A 455 -5.91 -1.77 -30.51
C ARG A 455 -6.04 -3.04 -31.33
N VAL A 456 -6.93 -3.93 -30.90
CA VAL A 456 -7.07 -5.26 -31.49
C VAL A 456 -8.51 -5.54 -31.88
N ARG A 457 -8.70 -6.47 -32.82
CA ARG A 457 -10.02 -7.07 -33.08
C ARG A 457 -10.53 -7.72 -31.79
N PRO A 458 -11.80 -7.50 -31.40
CA PRO A 458 -12.36 -7.96 -30.12
C PRO A 458 -12.68 -9.47 -30.17
N GLU A 459 -11.64 -10.29 -30.30
CA GLU A 459 -11.75 -11.75 -30.45
C GLU A 459 -11.24 -12.49 -29.21
N LEU A 460 -10.25 -11.93 -28.51
CA LEU A 460 -9.58 -12.62 -27.42
C LEU A 460 -10.34 -12.46 -26.10
N VAL A 461 -10.85 -13.57 -25.56
CA VAL A 461 -11.53 -13.62 -24.26
C VAL A 461 -10.56 -13.99 -23.14
N VAL A 462 -10.73 -13.36 -21.99
CA VAL A 462 -9.90 -13.53 -20.80
C VAL A 462 -10.78 -13.65 -19.57
N GLU A 463 -10.50 -14.62 -18.72
CA GLU A 463 -11.14 -14.77 -17.42
C GLU A 463 -10.46 -13.84 -16.42
N ILE A 464 -11.24 -12.93 -15.82
CA ILE A 464 -10.79 -11.86 -14.94
C ILE A 464 -11.37 -12.05 -13.56
N ALA A 465 -10.51 -12.20 -12.56
CA ALA A 465 -10.88 -12.09 -11.16
C ALA A 465 -10.91 -10.61 -10.74
N TYR A 466 -11.85 -10.23 -9.90
CA TYR A 466 -12.02 -8.85 -9.45
C TYR A 466 -12.71 -8.81 -8.07
N ASP A 467 -12.51 -7.71 -7.33
CA ASP A 467 -13.03 -7.54 -5.97
C ASP A 467 -14.43 -6.86 -5.96
N GLY A 468 -14.89 -6.30 -7.09
CA GLY A 468 -16.19 -5.63 -7.22
C GLY A 468 -16.20 -4.53 -8.29
N LEU A 469 -17.31 -3.80 -8.41
CA LEU A 469 -17.45 -2.66 -9.31
C LEU A 469 -17.31 -1.31 -8.61
N GLN A 470 -16.81 -0.33 -9.36
CA GLN A 470 -16.66 1.06 -8.95
C GLN A 470 -17.41 1.97 -9.93
N ARG A 471 -18.17 2.96 -9.45
CA ARG A 471 -18.72 4.02 -10.30
C ARG A 471 -17.59 4.86 -10.90
N SER A 472 -17.68 5.14 -12.20
CA SER A 472 -16.68 5.94 -12.91
C SER A 472 -17.28 6.61 -14.13
N SER A 473 -17.19 7.94 -14.19
CA SER A 473 -17.56 8.73 -15.37
C SER A 473 -16.59 8.59 -16.55
N ARG A 474 -15.44 7.94 -16.34
CA ARG A 474 -14.42 7.74 -17.41
C ARG A 474 -14.75 6.58 -18.33
N TYR A 475 -15.61 5.66 -17.92
CA TYR A 475 -15.93 4.45 -18.67
C TYR A 475 -17.35 4.51 -19.22
N PRO A 476 -17.61 4.04 -20.45
CA PRO A 476 -18.92 4.16 -21.09
C PRO A 476 -20.07 3.53 -20.31
N ALA A 477 -19.81 2.42 -19.61
CA ALA A 477 -20.80 1.73 -18.78
C ALA A 477 -21.05 2.39 -17.42
N GLY A 478 -20.42 3.54 -17.13
CA GLY A 478 -20.51 4.23 -15.83
C GLY A 478 -19.81 3.50 -14.68
N VAL A 479 -19.14 2.38 -14.95
CA VAL A 479 -18.47 1.53 -13.96
C VAL A 479 -17.10 1.03 -14.43
N THR A 480 -16.26 0.61 -13.48
CA THR A 480 -14.98 -0.06 -13.71
C THR A 480 -14.73 -1.19 -12.71
N LEU A 481 -13.96 -2.19 -13.10
CA LEU A 481 -13.55 -3.30 -12.24
C LEU A 481 -12.54 -2.87 -11.17
N ARG A 482 -12.77 -3.26 -9.92
CA ARG A 482 -11.85 -3.05 -8.79
C ARG A 482 -10.87 -4.24 -8.67
N PHE A 483 -9.58 -3.95 -8.61
CA PHE A 483 -8.50 -4.95 -8.46
C PHE A 483 -8.51 -6.09 -9.50
N ALA A 484 -8.97 -5.81 -10.73
CA ALA A 484 -8.98 -6.77 -11.82
C ALA A 484 -7.62 -7.46 -12.00
N ARG A 485 -7.65 -8.79 -12.18
CA ARG A 485 -6.49 -9.65 -12.39
C ARG A 485 -6.85 -10.70 -13.42
N VAL A 486 -5.95 -10.90 -14.39
CA VAL A 486 -6.06 -12.02 -15.33
C VAL A 486 -5.85 -13.34 -14.60
N LEU A 487 -6.78 -14.27 -14.73
CA LEU A 487 -6.61 -15.65 -14.31
C LEU A 487 -6.01 -16.49 -15.45
N ARG A 488 -6.67 -16.45 -16.61
CA ARG A 488 -6.26 -17.18 -17.81
C ARG A 488 -6.93 -16.61 -19.06
N HIS A 489 -6.34 -16.87 -20.22
CA HIS A 489 -7.05 -16.72 -21.49
C HIS A 489 -8.10 -17.83 -21.65
N ARG A 490 -9.17 -17.53 -22.38
CA ARG A 490 -10.28 -18.44 -22.65
C ARG A 490 -10.36 -18.74 -24.14
N PRO A 491 -9.40 -19.49 -24.71
CA PRO A 491 -9.44 -19.86 -26.13
C PRO A 491 -10.66 -20.75 -26.45
N ASP A 492 -11.26 -21.34 -25.42
CA ASP A 492 -12.51 -22.10 -25.47
C ASP A 492 -13.76 -21.24 -25.65
N LYS A 493 -13.66 -19.91 -25.53
CA LYS A 493 -14.82 -19.00 -25.62
C LYS A 493 -14.67 -17.97 -26.74
N PRO A 494 -15.64 -17.88 -27.67
CA PRO A 494 -15.72 -16.76 -28.59
C PRO A 494 -16.17 -15.48 -27.86
N ALA A 495 -15.84 -14.32 -28.43
CA ALA A 495 -16.19 -13.02 -27.85
C ALA A 495 -17.69 -12.78 -27.65
N ALA A 496 -18.55 -13.46 -28.43
CA ALA A 496 -20.01 -13.42 -28.27
C ALA A 496 -20.51 -14.09 -26.98
N GLU A 497 -19.72 -14.99 -26.39
CA GLU A 497 -20.03 -15.70 -25.13
C GLU A 497 -19.42 -15.01 -23.90
N ALA A 498 -18.76 -13.87 -24.08
CA ALA A 498 -18.27 -13.06 -22.98
C ALA A 498 -19.43 -12.49 -22.15
N ASN A 499 -19.16 -12.16 -20.88
CA ASN A 499 -20.16 -11.50 -20.04
C ASN A 499 -20.51 -10.12 -20.60
N THR A 500 -21.81 -9.83 -20.75
CA THR A 500 -22.30 -8.54 -21.25
C THR A 500 -22.32 -7.48 -20.16
N VAL A 501 -22.40 -6.21 -20.55
CA VAL A 501 -22.55 -5.07 -19.62
C VAL A 501 -23.75 -5.27 -18.69
N ALA A 502 -24.87 -5.77 -19.23
CA ALA A 502 -26.07 -6.05 -18.45
C ALA A 502 -25.80 -7.11 -17.36
N THR A 503 -25.14 -8.21 -17.71
CA THR A 503 -24.77 -9.27 -16.75
C THR A 503 -23.82 -8.74 -15.68
N VAL A 504 -22.84 -7.92 -16.07
CA VAL A 504 -21.89 -7.29 -15.14
C VAL A 504 -22.60 -6.39 -14.13
N LEU A 505 -23.51 -5.53 -14.58
CA LEU A 505 -24.25 -4.61 -13.71
C LEU A 505 -25.25 -5.36 -12.80
N ALA A 506 -25.95 -6.37 -13.33
CA ALA A 506 -26.90 -7.17 -12.57
C ALA A 506 -26.24 -7.89 -11.38
N ALA A 507 -25.01 -8.39 -11.56
CA ALA A 507 -24.25 -9.05 -10.51
C ALA A 507 -23.87 -8.13 -9.32
N HIS A 508 -23.98 -6.80 -9.47
CA HIS A 508 -23.54 -5.81 -8.47
C HIS A 508 -24.61 -4.82 -8.05
N SER A 509 -25.87 -5.06 -8.41
CA SER A 509 -26.99 -4.18 -8.06
C SER A 509 -27.50 -4.40 -6.61
N ARG A 510 -26.67 -4.89 -5.68
CA ARG A 510 -27.07 -5.25 -4.31
C ARG A 510 -26.16 -4.65 -3.24
#